data_AF-A0A7C0YW38-F1
#
_entry.id   AF-A0A7C0YW38-F1
#
_cell.length_a   1.000
_cell.length_b   1.000
_cell.length_c   1.000
_cell.angle_alpha   90.00
_cell.angle_beta   90.00
_cell.angle_gamma   90.00
#
_symmetry.space_group_name_H-M   'P 1'
#
loop_
_entity.id
_entity.type
_entity.pdbx_description
1 polymer ?
#
loop_
_entity_poly.entity_id
_entity_poly.type
_entity_poly.pdbx_seq_one_letter_code
_entity_poly.pdbx_strand_id
1 'polypeptide(L)'
;MPVRIEDIIDQLTSYHPSADRELILKAYVFAAKAHDGQLRADGEPYMSHPLAVAHILTQLRMDEETIAAGLLHDTVEDNPTITIEEIERRFGKSIAYLVEGVTKITRIEQIKERVSGEVGDEAKEEEEKKEKEEDEEEERG
;
A
#
# COMPACT_ATOMS: atom_id res chain seq x y z
N MET A 1 6.39 -13.04 16.01
CA MET A 1 6.27 -14.20 15.12
C MET A 1 5.64 -13.71 13.82
N PRO A 2 6.06 -14.23 12.66
CA PRO A 2 5.41 -13.87 11.40
C PRO A 2 3.93 -14.29 11.45
N VAL A 3 3.05 -13.41 11.00
CA VAL A 3 1.61 -13.67 10.88
C VAL A 3 1.39 -14.74 9.81
N ARG A 4 0.57 -15.75 10.11
CA ARG A 4 0.16 -16.77 9.14
C ARG A 4 -1.27 -16.55 8.70
N ILE A 5 -1.62 -17.10 7.55
CA ILE A 5 -2.99 -16.97 7.01
C ILE A 5 -4.03 -17.65 7.92
N GLU A 6 -3.65 -18.74 8.60
CA GLU A 6 -4.51 -19.41 9.58
C GLU A 6 -4.85 -18.48 10.75
N ASP A 7 -3.89 -17.66 11.20
CA ASP A 7 -4.10 -16.76 12.33
C ASP A 7 -5.17 -15.70 12.00
N ILE A 8 -5.21 -15.24 10.74
CA ILE A 8 -6.23 -14.31 10.21
C ILE A 8 -7.60 -15.01 10.13
N ILE A 9 -7.65 -16.22 9.58
CA ILE A 9 -8.91 -16.98 9.43
C ILE A 9 -9.51 -17.35 10.78
N ASP A 10 -8.68 -17.83 11.71
CA ASP A 10 -9.09 -18.19 13.06
C ASP A 10 -9.62 -16.95 13.80
N GLN A 11 -8.92 -15.82 13.69
CA GLN A 11 -9.38 -14.58 14.31
C GLN A 11 -10.67 -14.05 13.69
N LEU A 12 -10.77 -14.00 12.35
CA LEU A 12 -12.01 -13.62 11.65
C LEU A 12 -13.19 -14.46 12.11
N THR A 13 -13.00 -15.78 12.15
CA THR A 13 -14.10 -16.70 12.46
C THR A 13 -14.47 -16.71 13.94
N SER A 14 -13.62 -16.18 14.82
CA SER A 14 -13.94 -15.97 16.25
C SER A 14 -15.04 -14.92 16.46
N TYR A 15 -15.14 -13.92 15.58
CA TYR A 15 -16.15 -12.86 15.68
C TYR A 15 -17.17 -12.87 14.53
N HIS A 16 -16.84 -13.52 13.42
CA HIS A 16 -17.74 -13.73 12.30
C HIS A 16 -17.72 -15.21 11.85
N PRO A 17 -18.45 -16.10 12.56
CA PRO A 17 -18.39 -17.54 12.30
C PRO A 17 -18.89 -17.98 10.91
N SER A 18 -19.72 -17.15 10.27
CA SER A 18 -20.27 -17.39 8.93
C SER A 18 -19.44 -16.76 7.81
N ALA A 19 -18.31 -16.13 8.12
CA ALA A 19 -17.47 -15.47 7.13
C ALA A 19 -16.98 -16.44 6.06
N ASP A 20 -16.89 -15.97 4.81
CA ASP A 20 -16.34 -16.76 3.71
C ASP A 20 -14.82 -16.94 3.86
N ARG A 21 -14.42 -18.08 4.41
CA ARG A 21 -13.00 -18.46 4.56
C ARG A 21 -12.32 -18.68 3.21
N GLU A 22 -13.08 -19.14 2.21
CA GLU A 22 -12.54 -19.44 0.89
C GLU A 22 -12.17 -18.15 0.14
N LEU A 23 -12.95 -17.08 0.34
CA LEU A 23 -12.63 -15.74 -0.14
C LEU A 23 -11.24 -15.28 0.34
N ILE A 24 -10.97 -15.40 1.64
CA ILE A 24 -9.69 -14.99 2.25
C ILE A 24 -8.53 -15.82 1.68
N LEU A 25 -8.71 -17.14 1.57
CA LEU A 25 -7.69 -18.03 0.99
C LEU A 25 -7.42 -17.71 -0.50
N LYS A 26 -8.46 -17.44 -1.28
CA LYS A 26 -8.32 -17.03 -2.69
C LYS A 26 -7.56 -15.72 -2.81
N ALA A 27 -7.87 -14.73 -1.98
CA ALA A 27 -7.18 -13.45 -1.95
C ALA A 27 -5.69 -13.63 -1.58
N TYR A 28 -5.40 -14.43 -0.55
CA TYR A 28 -4.05 -14.78 -0.13
C TYR A 28 -3.24 -15.42 -1.27
N VAL A 29 -3.77 -16.46 -1.92
CA VAL A 29 -3.08 -17.16 -3.01
C VAL A 29 -2.85 -16.23 -4.20
N PHE A 30 -3.80 -15.34 -4.49
CA PHE A 30 -3.65 -14.36 -5.56
C PHE A 30 -2.54 -13.35 -5.24
N ALA A 31 -2.55 -12.76 -4.05
CA ALA A 31 -1.52 -11.82 -3.61
C ALA A 31 -0.13 -12.47 -3.56
N ALA A 32 -0.02 -13.69 -3.05
CA ALA A 32 1.24 -14.42 -3.00
C ALA A 32 1.83 -14.67 -4.40
N LYS A 33 0.97 -14.92 -5.41
CA LYS A 33 1.40 -15.04 -6.81
C LYS A 33 1.75 -13.68 -7.43
N ALA A 34 1.00 -12.63 -7.10
CA ALA A 34 1.23 -11.29 -7.61
C ALA A 34 2.60 -10.73 -7.18
N HIS A 35 3.04 -11.10 -5.98
CA HIS A 35 4.30 -10.66 -5.36
C HIS A 35 5.36 -11.77 -5.30
N ASP A 36 5.25 -12.82 -6.11
CA ASP A 36 6.22 -13.92 -6.11
C ASP A 36 7.63 -13.41 -6.49
N GLY A 37 8.63 -13.80 -5.70
CA GLY A 37 10.01 -13.33 -5.86
C GLY A 37 10.27 -11.88 -5.41
N GLN A 38 9.26 -11.13 -4.94
CA GLN A 38 9.44 -9.77 -4.43
C GLN A 38 9.88 -9.79 -2.95
N LEU A 39 10.87 -8.95 -2.63
CA LEU A 39 11.39 -8.76 -1.27
C LEU A 39 11.11 -7.34 -0.78
N ARG A 40 10.92 -7.19 0.53
CA ARG A 40 10.89 -5.89 1.23
C ARG A 40 12.31 -5.33 1.39
N ALA A 41 12.40 -4.06 1.79
CA ALA A 41 13.67 -3.36 2.02
C ALA A 41 14.55 -4.03 3.11
N ASP A 42 13.94 -4.75 4.05
CA ASP A 42 14.59 -5.51 5.11
C ASP A 42 14.97 -6.95 4.70
N GLY A 43 14.62 -7.37 3.48
CA GLY A 43 14.88 -8.70 2.93
C GLY A 43 13.81 -9.74 3.21
N GLU A 44 12.71 -9.42 3.90
CA GLU A 44 11.59 -10.35 4.07
C GLU A 44 10.77 -10.52 2.77
N PRO A 45 10.09 -11.67 2.57
CA PRO A 45 9.16 -11.83 1.47
C PRO A 45 8.05 -10.77 1.53
N TYR A 46 7.73 -10.15 0.39
CA TYR A 46 6.76 -9.05 0.33
C TYR A 46 5.39 -9.39 0.96
N MET A 47 4.98 -10.65 0.84
CA MET A 47 3.76 -11.19 1.42
C MET A 47 3.62 -10.97 2.94
N SER A 48 4.72 -10.73 3.68
CA SER A 48 4.64 -10.42 5.12
C SER A 48 3.84 -9.14 5.41
N HIS A 49 3.85 -8.17 4.50
CA HIS A 49 3.12 -6.90 4.65
C HIS A 49 1.61 -7.04 4.49
N PRO A 50 1.06 -7.58 3.37
CA PRO A 50 -0.38 -7.78 3.25
C PRO A 50 -0.95 -8.68 4.37
N LEU A 51 -0.18 -9.67 4.85
CA LEU A 51 -0.56 -10.50 6.00
C LEU A 51 -0.66 -9.69 7.30
N ALA A 52 0.31 -8.81 7.58
CA ALA A 52 0.28 -7.95 8.76
C ALA A 52 -0.91 -6.98 8.72
N VAL A 53 -1.17 -6.36 7.55
CA VAL A 53 -2.33 -5.48 7.33
C VAL A 53 -3.64 -6.24 7.58
N ALA A 54 -3.81 -7.40 6.96
CA ALA A 54 -5.00 -8.24 7.14
C ALA A 54 -5.21 -8.67 8.61
N HIS A 55 -4.14 -8.98 9.33
CA HIS A 55 -4.22 -9.29 10.75
C HIS A 55 -4.68 -8.09 11.58
N ILE A 56 -4.17 -6.88 11.32
CA ILE A 56 -4.66 -5.65 11.97
C ILE A 56 -6.15 -5.44 11.68
N LEU A 57 -6.60 -5.66 10.44
CA LEU A 57 -8.02 -5.55 10.09
C LEU A 57 -8.89 -6.53 10.89
N THR A 58 -8.41 -7.75 11.15
CA THR A 58 -9.10 -8.69 12.05
C THR A 58 -9.11 -8.24 13.51
N GLN A 59 -8.10 -7.48 13.97
CA GLN A 59 -8.08 -6.92 15.34
C GLN A 59 -9.12 -5.80 15.49
N LEU A 60 -9.38 -5.08 14.41
CA LEU A 60 -10.45 -4.09 14.31
C LEU A 60 -11.84 -4.72 14.06
N ARG A 61 -11.93 -6.05 14.00
CA ARG A 61 -13.14 -6.84 13.72
C ARG A 61 -13.84 -6.46 12.41
N MET A 62 -13.05 -6.19 11.37
CA MET A 62 -13.55 -5.91 10.02
C MET A 62 -14.13 -7.17 9.35
N ASP A 63 -14.96 -6.99 8.33
CA ASP A 63 -15.57 -8.07 7.55
C ASP A 63 -14.59 -8.71 6.56
N GLU A 64 -14.98 -9.88 6.01
CA GLU A 64 -14.16 -10.66 5.09
C GLU A 64 -13.82 -9.91 3.80
N GLU A 65 -14.72 -9.06 3.29
CA GLU A 65 -14.46 -8.25 2.09
C GLU A 65 -13.35 -7.23 2.34
N THR A 66 -13.38 -6.54 3.50
CA THR A 66 -12.33 -5.60 3.89
C THR A 66 -10.99 -6.30 4.12
N ILE A 67 -11.00 -7.49 4.75
CA ILE A 67 -9.77 -8.27 4.97
C ILE A 67 -9.19 -8.75 3.63
N ALA A 68 -10.04 -9.23 2.72
CA ALA A 68 -9.64 -9.61 1.37
C ALA A 68 -9.06 -8.42 0.60
N ALA A 69 -9.69 -7.24 0.69
CA ALA A 69 -9.14 -6.02 0.10
C ALA A 69 -7.76 -5.66 0.71
N GLY A 70 -7.58 -5.80 2.02
CA GLY A 70 -6.29 -5.60 2.68
C GLY A 70 -5.20 -6.56 2.19
N LEU A 71 -5.54 -7.82 1.88
CA LEU A 71 -4.60 -8.76 1.27
C LEU A 71 -4.23 -8.39 -0.18
N LEU A 72 -5.14 -7.70 -0.89
CA LEU A 72 -5.01 -7.41 -2.32
C LEU A 72 -4.53 -5.98 -2.63
N HIS A 73 -4.48 -5.08 -1.64
CA HIS A 73 -4.38 -3.63 -1.89
C HIS A 73 -3.18 -3.20 -2.75
N ASP A 74 -2.02 -3.82 -2.55
CA ASP A 74 -0.80 -3.49 -3.30
C ASP A 74 -0.67 -4.27 -4.63
N THR A 75 -1.52 -5.26 -4.89
CA THR A 75 -1.38 -6.13 -6.07
C THR A 75 -1.53 -5.38 -7.39
N VAL A 76 -2.34 -4.31 -7.43
CA VAL A 76 -2.56 -3.48 -8.62
C VAL A 76 -1.51 -2.38 -8.75
N GLU A 77 -0.94 -1.93 -7.62
CA GLU A 77 0.09 -0.89 -7.62
C GLU A 77 1.45 -1.47 -8.03
N ASP A 78 1.80 -2.64 -7.50
CA ASP A 78 3.12 -3.24 -7.68
C ASP A 78 3.22 -4.16 -8.91
N ASN A 79 2.09 -4.56 -9.50
CA ASN A 79 2.07 -5.47 -10.63
C ASN A 79 1.34 -4.87 -11.85
N PRO A 80 2.07 -4.45 -12.90
CA PRO A 80 1.46 -3.79 -14.07
C PRO A 80 0.56 -4.71 -14.90
N THR A 81 0.58 -6.02 -14.67
CA THR A 81 -0.25 -6.99 -15.39
C THR A 81 -1.60 -7.24 -14.72
N ILE A 82 -1.78 -6.77 -13.48
CA ILE A 82 -3.01 -6.93 -12.71
C ILE A 82 -3.82 -5.64 -12.80
N THR A 83 -5.11 -5.76 -13.11
CA THR A 83 -6.02 -4.61 -13.23
C THR A 83 -7.18 -4.69 -12.25
N ILE A 84 -7.82 -3.56 -11.97
CA ILE A 84 -9.02 -3.51 -11.12
C ILE A 84 -10.15 -4.36 -11.68
N GLU A 85 -10.30 -4.43 -13.01
CA GLU A 85 -11.30 -5.27 -13.65
C GLU A 85 -11.03 -6.77 -13.41
N GLU A 86 -9.77 -7.18 -13.28
CA GLU A 86 -9.43 -8.56 -12.90
C GLU A 86 -9.78 -8.84 -11.44
N ILE A 87 -9.55 -7.88 -10.54
CA ILE A 87 -9.98 -7.99 -9.14
C ILE A 87 -11.51 -8.10 -9.07
N GLU A 88 -12.24 -7.26 -9.80
CA GLU A 88 -13.71 -7.30 -9.85
C GLU A 88 -14.23 -8.65 -10.36
N ARG A 89 -13.64 -9.18 -11.44
CA ARG A 89 -14.04 -10.49 -11.99
C ARG A 89 -13.82 -11.64 -11.01
N ARG A 90 -12.78 -11.60 -10.18
CA ARG A 90 -12.39 -12.70 -9.28
C ARG A 90 -13.02 -12.62 -7.90
N PHE A 91 -13.16 -11.41 -7.37
CA PHE A 91 -13.49 -11.16 -5.96
C PHE A 91 -14.78 -10.33 -5.81
N GLY A 92 -15.29 -9.77 -6.89
CA GLY A 92 -16.52 -8.97 -6.88
C GLY A 92 -16.26 -7.47 -6.75
N LYS A 93 -17.34 -6.72 -6.97
CA LYS A 93 -17.30 -5.27 -7.13
C LYS A 93 -16.92 -4.52 -5.85
N SER A 94 -17.39 -4.98 -4.69
CA SER A 94 -17.09 -4.32 -3.40
C SER A 94 -15.59 -4.32 -3.11
N ILE A 95 -14.94 -5.48 -3.25
CA ILE A 95 -13.49 -5.64 -3.02
C ILE A 95 -12.70 -4.82 -4.04
N ALA A 96 -13.09 -4.86 -5.31
CA ALA A 96 -12.44 -4.05 -6.35
C ALA A 96 -12.53 -2.55 -6.06
N TYR A 97 -13.68 -2.08 -5.56
CA TYR A 97 -13.86 -0.68 -5.16
C TYR A 97 -12.96 -0.30 -3.98
N LEU A 98 -12.83 -1.17 -2.97
CA LEU A 98 -11.94 -0.94 -1.83
C LEU A 98 -10.47 -0.87 -2.26
N VAL A 99 -10.03 -1.84 -3.07
CA VAL A 99 -8.65 -1.88 -3.61
C VAL A 99 -8.37 -0.63 -4.44
N GLU A 100 -9.26 -0.28 -5.37
CA GLU A 100 -9.11 0.93 -6.18
C GLU A 100 -9.02 2.20 -5.33
N GLY A 101 -9.86 2.28 -4.29
CA GLY A 101 -9.88 3.40 -3.35
C GLY A 101 -8.54 3.59 -2.65
N VAL A 102 -7.97 2.52 -2.09
CA VAL A 102 -6.68 2.56 -1.39
C VAL A 102 -5.55 2.93 -2.35
N THR A 103 -5.46 2.30 -3.52
CA THR A 103 -4.42 2.62 -4.53
C THR A 103 -4.47 4.10 -4.96
N LYS A 104 -5.67 4.68 -5.10
CA LYS A 104 -5.81 6.11 -5.46
C LYS A 104 -5.31 7.04 -4.35
N ILE A 105 -5.57 6.70 -3.08
CA ILE A 105 -5.10 7.49 -1.94
C ILE A 105 -3.57 7.48 -1.88
N THR A 106 -2.95 6.30 -2.00
CA THR A 106 -1.48 6.15 -2.01
C THR A 106 -0.83 7.04 -3.08
N ARG A 107 -1.38 7.05 -4.30
CA ARG A 107 -0.88 7.91 -5.39
C ARG A 107 -0.99 9.40 -5.10
N ILE A 108 -2.06 9.84 -4.43
CA ILE A 108 -2.23 11.26 -4.06
C ILE A 108 -1.17 11.67 -3.03
N GLU A 109 -0.89 10.83 -2.04
CA GLU A 109 0.15 11.08 -1.04
C GLU A 109 1.54 11.18 -1.68
N GLN A 110 1.87 10.25 -2.57
CA GLN A 110 3.12 10.27 -3.35
C GLN A 110 3.28 11.56 -4.18
N ILE A 111 2.20 12.06 -4.81
CA ILE A 111 2.22 13.32 -5.57
C ILE A 111 2.47 14.51 -4.63
N LYS A 112 1.80 14.53 -3.48
CA LYS A 112 1.95 15.62 -2.50
C LYS A 112 3.38 15.72 -2.00
N GLU A 113 4.01 14.60 -1.68
CA GLU A 113 5.42 14.54 -1.23
C GLU A 113 6.37 15.08 -2.30
N ARG A 114 6.19 14.69 -3.56
CA ARG A 114 7.01 15.16 -4.69
C ARG A 114 6.88 16.66 -4.91
N VAL A 115 5.65 17.19 -4.91
CA VAL A 115 5.42 18.64 -5.06
C VAL A 115 6.02 19.41 -3.89
N SER A 116 5.90 18.91 -2.65
CA SER A 116 6.52 19.57 -1.50
C SER A 116 8.05 19.51 -1.51
N GLY A 117 8.64 18.46 -2.09
CA GLY A 117 10.09 18.34 -2.27
C GLY A 117 10.62 19.28 -3.34
N GLU A 118 9.98 19.33 -4.51
CA GLU A 118 10.37 20.19 -5.64
C GLU A 118 10.29 21.69 -5.25
N VAL A 119 9.21 22.11 -4.58
CA VAL A 119 9.07 23.49 -4.08
C VAL A 119 10.12 23.83 -3.01
N GLY A 120 10.49 22.85 -2.18
CA GLY A 120 11.50 23.02 -1.13
C GLY A 120 12.92 23.16 -1.68
N ASP A 121 13.24 22.46 -2.77
CA ASP A 121 14.55 22.52 -3.42
C ASP A 121 14.69 23.80 -4.27
N GLU A 122 13.63 24.24 -4.97
CA GLU A 122 13.62 25.52 -5.71
C GLU A 122 13.80 26.73 -4.78
N ALA A 123 13.16 26.73 -3.60
CA ALA A 123 13.28 27.83 -2.64
C ALA A 123 14.70 27.94 -2.06
N LYS A 124 15.38 26.80 -1.83
CA LYS A 124 16.77 26.77 -1.34
C LYS A 124 17.77 27.23 -2.41
N GLU A 125 17.55 26.85 -3.67
CA GLU A 125 18.40 27.34 -4.77
C GLU A 125 18.26 28.85 -4.99
N GLU A 126 17.08 29.43 -4.76
CA GLU A 126 16.89 30.89 -4.82
C GLU A 126 17.53 31.63 -3.63
N GLU A 127 17.47 31.08 -2.42
CA GLU A 127 18.14 31.65 -1.24
C GLU A 127 19.67 31.60 -1.38
N GLU A 128 20.24 30.46 -1.80
CA GLU A 128 21.70 30.34 -2.03
C GLU A 128 22.21 31.25 -3.15
N LYS A 129 21.38 31.55 -4.17
CA LYS A 129 21.74 32.50 -5.22
C LYS A 129 21.75 33.94 -4.70
N LYS A 130 20.80 34.31 -3.84
CA LYS A 130 20.73 35.65 -3.24
C LYS A 130 21.89 35.90 -2.29
N GLU A 131 22.24 34.92 -1.44
CA GLU A 131 23.39 35.05 -0.54
C GLU A 131 24.71 35.22 -1.32
N LYS A 132 24.90 34.48 -2.42
CA LYS A 132 26.08 34.62 -3.29
C LYS A 132 26.13 35.96 -4.03
N GLU A 133 24.99 36.52 -4.44
CA GLU A 133 24.92 37.83 -5.09
C GLU A 133 25.22 38.96 -4.10
N GLU A 134 24.76 38.84 -2.84
CA GLU A 134 25.05 39.80 -1.78
C GLU A 134 26.54 39.81 -1.37
N ASP A 135 27.15 38.62 -1.24
CA ASP A 135 28.59 38.47 -0.95
C ASP A 135 29.47 39.07 -2.07
N GLU A 136 29.09 38.91 -3.34
CA GLU A 136 29.84 39.47 -4.49
C GLU A 136 29.73 40.99 -4.62
N GLU A 137 28.64 41.60 -4.16
CA GLU A 137 28.48 43.07 -4.11
C GLU A 137 29.32 43.68 -2.98
N GLU A 138 29.45 42.99 -1.84
CA GLU A 138 30.23 43.47 -0.69
C GLU A 138 31.75 43.42 -0.93
N GLU A 139 32.26 42.44 -1.70
CA GLU A 139 33.69 42.37 -2.09
C GLU A 139 34.12 43.40 -3.16
N ARG A 140 33.16 44.03 -3.87
CA ARG A 140 33.43 45.01 -4.94
C ARG A 140 33.35 46.47 -4.47
N GLY A 141 32.99 46.72 -3.21
CA GLY A 141 32.93 48.05 -2.57
C GLY A 141 34.21 48.42 -1.82
#